data_AF-A0A7U9TLX6-F1
#
_entry.id   AF-A0A7U9TLX6-F1
#
_cell.length_a   1.000
_cell.length_b   1.000
_cell.length_c   1.000
_cell.angle_alpha   90.00
_cell.angle_beta   90.00
_cell.angle_gamma   90.00
#
_symmetry.space_group_name_H-M   'P 1'
#
loop_
_entity.id
_entity.type
_entity.pdbx_description
1 polymer ?
#
loop_
_entity_poly.entity_id
_entity_poly.type
_entity_poly.pdbx_seq_one_letter_code
_entity_poly.pdbx_strand_id
1 'polypeptide(L)'
;MEIQVTCFHESRHVFQWRVITGEYNGTEIVDSLAIKKWSDEMSNYNSPTKKDIPEEEYLKQEIEIDAIAFAHKMMLEHFNVKTVLPDIIANEVTIKHIKKRGDKL
;
A
#
# COMPACT_ATOMS: atom_id res chain seq x y z
N MET A 1 16.65 4.93 8.35
CA MET A 1 15.66 3.83 8.22
C MET A 1 14.72 4.02 7.03
N GLU A 2 14.78 5.16 6.34
CA GLU A 2 13.96 5.42 5.14
C GLU A 2 14.19 4.38 4.04
N ILE A 3 15.43 3.94 3.82
CA ILE A 3 15.75 2.88 2.84
C ILE A 3 14.90 1.63 3.07
N GLN A 4 14.79 1.14 4.31
CA GLN A 4 13.98 -0.04 4.60
C GLN A 4 12.48 0.20 4.35
N VAL A 5 11.98 1.38 4.75
CA VAL A 5 10.58 1.76 4.51
C VAL A 5 10.27 1.77 3.02
N THR A 6 11.11 2.45 2.23
CA THR A 6 11.00 2.51 0.78
C THR A 6 11.10 1.12 0.16
N CYS A 7 12.03 0.27 0.60
CA CYS A 7 12.13 -1.11 0.08
C CYS A 7 10.85 -1.91 0.30
N PHE A 8 10.21 -1.82 1.48
CA PHE A 8 8.94 -2.52 1.71
C PHE A 8 7.78 -1.91 0.91
N HIS A 9 7.73 -0.58 0.79
CA HIS A 9 6.76 0.13 -0.04
C HIS A 9 6.83 -0.35 -1.49
N GLU A 10 8.01 -0.25 -2.11
CA GLU A 10 8.20 -0.67 -3.51
C GLU A 10 7.99 -2.17 -3.71
N SER A 11 8.37 -3.00 -2.73
CA SER A 11 8.09 -4.44 -2.78
C SER A 11 6.59 -4.72 -2.78
N ARG A 12 5.79 -3.89 -2.08
CA ARG A 12 4.33 -4.03 -2.10
C ARG A 12 3.75 -3.64 -3.45
N HIS A 13 4.29 -2.64 -4.13
CA HIS A 13 3.91 -2.33 -5.51
C HIS A 13 4.21 -3.47 -6.48
N VAL A 14 5.36 -4.11 -6.35
CA VAL A 14 5.68 -5.31 -7.15
C VAL A 14 4.69 -6.44 -6.88
N PHE A 15 4.31 -6.66 -5.61
CA PHE A 15 3.26 -7.62 -5.27
C PHE A 15 1.92 -7.26 -5.92
N GLN A 16 1.46 -6.01 -5.78
CA GLN A 16 0.18 -5.54 -6.33
C GLN A 16 0.15 -5.73 -7.86
N TRP A 17 1.25 -5.38 -8.54
CA TRP A 17 1.39 -5.59 -9.98
C TRP A 17 1.20 -7.06 -10.36
N ARG A 18 1.92 -7.97 -9.69
CA ARG A 18 1.80 -9.41 -9.95
C ARG A 18 0.40 -9.94 -9.68
N VAL A 19 -0.31 -9.40 -8.70
CA VAL A 19 -1.71 -9.77 -8.44
C VAL A 19 -2.62 -9.29 -9.57
N ILE A 20 -2.47 -8.03 -10.02
CA ILE A 20 -3.26 -7.46 -11.11
C ILE A 20 -3.07 -8.25 -12.41
N THR A 21 -1.82 -8.60 -12.75
CA THR A 21 -1.50 -9.31 -14.00
C THR A 21 -1.78 -10.80 -13.95
N GLY A 22 -2.19 -11.35 -12.80
CA GLY A 22 -2.40 -12.79 -12.62
C GLY A 22 -1.11 -13.60 -12.54
N GLU A 23 0.04 -12.95 -12.34
CA GLU A 23 1.36 -13.58 -12.19
C GLU A 23 1.69 -13.96 -10.74
N TYR A 24 0.85 -13.55 -9.78
CA TYR A 24 0.99 -13.92 -8.38
C TYR A 24 0.51 -15.35 -8.14
N ASN A 25 1.40 -16.19 -7.61
CA ASN A 25 1.18 -17.61 -7.36
C ASN A 25 1.34 -17.99 -5.87
N GLY A 26 1.32 -17.00 -4.98
CA GLY A 26 1.40 -17.23 -3.54
C GLY A 26 0.03 -17.45 -2.88
N THR A 27 0.00 -17.37 -1.55
CA THR A 27 -1.19 -17.69 -0.74
C THR A 27 -1.96 -16.47 -0.24
N GLU A 28 -1.46 -15.24 -0.43
CA GLU A 28 -2.17 -14.03 -0.01
C GLU A 28 -3.42 -13.85 -0.86
N ILE A 29 -4.59 -13.85 -0.21
CA ILE A 29 -5.87 -13.60 -0.86
C ILE A 29 -6.12 -12.09 -0.84
N VAL A 30 -6.38 -11.52 -2.00
CA VAL A 30 -6.75 -10.12 -2.18
C VAL A 30 -8.17 -10.05 -2.71
N ASP A 31 -8.98 -9.17 -2.11
CA ASP A 31 -10.35 -8.95 -2.54
C ASP A 31 -10.42 -8.39 -3.97
N SER A 32 -11.40 -8.86 -4.75
CA SER A 32 -11.54 -8.50 -6.17
C SER A 32 -11.82 -7.00 -6.38
N LEU A 33 -12.45 -6.32 -5.42
CA LEU A 33 -12.65 -4.87 -5.47
C LEU A 33 -11.32 -4.13 -5.31
N ALA A 34 -10.44 -4.61 -4.42
CA ALA A 34 -9.11 -4.04 -4.26
C ALA A 34 -8.25 -4.23 -5.52
N ILE A 35 -8.28 -5.44 -6.11
CA ILE A 35 -7.59 -5.71 -7.38
C ILE A 35 -8.09 -4.77 -8.48
N LYS A 36 -9.41 -4.58 -8.59
CA LYS A 36 -10.00 -3.65 -9.56
C LYS A 36 -9.52 -2.21 -9.34
N LYS A 37 -9.57 -1.71 -8.11
CA LYS A 37 -9.09 -0.36 -7.78
C LYS A 37 -7.62 -0.19 -8.14
N TRP A 38 -6.76 -1.13 -7.73
CA TRP A 38 -5.35 -1.05 -8.04
C TRP A 38 -5.10 -1.09 -9.56
N SER A 39 -5.81 -1.96 -10.29
CA SER A 39 -5.72 -2.02 -11.75
C SER A 39 -6.11 -0.70 -12.41
N ASP A 40 -7.22 -0.09 -11.96
CA ASP A 40 -7.70 1.19 -12.47
C ASP A 40 -6.71 2.33 -12.16
N GLU A 41 -6.18 2.38 -10.94
CA GLU A 41 -5.20 3.39 -10.50
C GLU A 41 -3.85 3.26 -11.23
N MET A 42 -3.37 2.03 -11.43
CA MET A 42 -2.09 1.76 -12.09
C MET A 42 -2.17 2.03 -13.60
N SER A 43 -3.32 1.73 -14.23
CA SER A 43 -3.56 1.97 -15.66
C SER A 43 -3.75 3.45 -15.96
N ASN A 44 -4.27 4.23 -15.01
CA ASN A 44 -4.51 5.67 -15.18
C ASN A 44 -3.30 6.55 -14.80
N TYR A 45 -2.17 5.95 -14.45
CA TYR A 45 -0.84 6.55 -14.21
C TYR A 45 -0.85 8.03 -13.79
N ASN A 46 -1.17 8.27 -12.51
CA ASN A 46 -0.92 9.53 -11.81
C ASN A 46 0.44 9.45 -11.13
N SER A 47 1.51 9.63 -11.90
CA SER A 47 2.86 9.71 -11.34
C SER A 47 3.04 11.03 -10.57
N PRO A 48 3.79 11.03 -9.45
CA PRO A 48 4.22 12.27 -8.77
C PRO A 48 5.07 13.20 -9.67
N THR A 49 5.48 12.75 -10.86
CA THR A 49 6.17 13.59 -11.86
C THR A 49 5.24 14.36 -12.81
N LYS A 50 3.93 14.12 -12.81
CA LYS A 50 2.96 15.02 -13.48
C LYS A 50 2.77 16.24 -12.59
N LYS A 51 3.35 17.37 -13.01
CA LYS A 51 3.37 18.66 -12.26
C LYS A 51 2.00 19.21 -11.82
N ASP A 52 0.89 18.64 -12.29
CA ASP A 52 -0.45 19.20 -12.13
C ASP A 52 -1.35 18.40 -11.16
N ILE A 53 -0.85 17.33 -10.54
CA ILE A 53 -1.62 16.55 -9.55
C ILE A 53 -1.09 16.88 -8.16
N PRO A 54 -1.93 17.42 -7.25
CA PRO A 54 -1.53 17.61 -5.87
C PRO A 54 -1.04 16.30 -5.25
N GLU A 55 0.10 16.33 -4.57
CA GLU A 55 0.69 15.16 -3.87
C GLU A 55 -0.33 14.45 -2.96
N GLU A 56 -1.24 15.23 -2.37
CA GLU A 56 -2.36 14.76 -1.57
C GLU A 56 -3.34 13.83 -2.30
N GLU A 57 -3.55 14.01 -3.61
CA GLU A 57 -4.44 13.16 -4.41
C GLU A 57 -3.78 11.83 -4.76
N TYR A 58 -2.46 11.84 -4.96
CA TYR A 58 -1.67 10.63 -5.17
C TYR A 58 -1.65 9.75 -3.93
N LEU A 59 -1.37 10.32 -2.76
CA LEU A 59 -1.33 9.58 -1.49
C LEU A 59 -2.66 8.92 -1.13
N LYS A 60 -3.79 9.46 -1.61
CA LYS A 60 -5.14 8.93 -1.35
C LYS A 60 -5.51 7.73 -2.22
N GLN A 61 -4.68 7.36 -3.20
CA GLN A 61 -4.93 6.18 -4.02
C GLN A 61 -4.86 4.90 -3.17
N GLU A 62 -5.77 3.96 -3.41
CA GLU A 62 -5.86 2.72 -2.63
C GLU A 62 -4.58 1.89 -2.72
N ILE A 63 -3.91 1.95 -3.87
CA ILE A 63 -2.63 1.28 -4.11
C ILE A 63 -1.50 1.83 -3.23
N GLU A 64 -1.44 3.15 -3.04
CA GLU A 64 -0.46 3.82 -2.19
C GLU A 64 -0.77 3.61 -0.71
N ILE A 65 -2.03 3.74 -0.31
CA ILE A 65 -2.46 3.48 1.07
C ILE A 65 -2.11 2.05 1.49
N ASP A 66 -2.34 1.06 0.63
CA ASP A 66 -1.97 -0.34 0.91
C ASP A 66 -0.45 -0.54 1.01
N ALA A 67 0.33 0.11 0.15
CA ALA A 67 1.78 0.01 0.15
C ALA A 67 2.43 0.67 1.39
N ILE A 68 1.95 1.85 1.77
CA ILE A 68 2.37 2.55 2.99
C ILE A 68 1.96 1.76 4.23
N ALA A 69 0.74 1.22 4.27
CA ALA A 69 0.29 0.39 5.37
C ALA A 69 1.11 -0.90 5.51
N PHE A 70 1.47 -1.53 4.39
CA PHE A 70 2.34 -2.70 4.38
C PHE A 70 3.74 -2.35 4.91
N ALA A 71 4.35 -1.28 4.42
CA ALA A 71 5.66 -0.83 4.87
C ALA A 71 5.65 -0.52 6.38
N HIS A 72 4.66 0.23 6.85
CA HIS A 72 4.49 0.52 8.28
C HIS A 72 4.40 -0.76 9.12
N LYS A 73 3.61 -1.74 8.67
CA LYS A 73 3.46 -3.02 9.34
C LYS A 73 4.78 -3.79 9.40
N MET A 74 5.51 -3.90 8.29
CA MET A 74 6.79 -4.61 8.25
C MET A 74 7.84 -3.95 9.15
N MET A 75 7.87 -2.62 9.22
CA MET A 75 8.76 -1.90 10.13
C MET A 75 8.42 -2.16 11.60
N LEU A 76 7.13 -2.21 11.93
CA LEU A 76 6.70 -2.52 13.29
C LEU A 76 7.01 -3.97 13.67
N GLU A 77 6.73 -4.94 12.79
CA GLU A 77 6.90 -6.36 13.08
C GLU A 77 8.37 -6.81 13.12
N HIS A 78 9.21 -6.30 12.21
CA HIS A 78 10.60 -6.76 12.10
C HIS A 78 11.60 -5.90 12.89
N PHE A 79 11.28 -4.63 13.13
CA PHE A 79 12.21 -3.69 13.76
C PHE A 79 11.63 -3.00 15.00
N ASN A 80 10.36 -3.24 15.34
CA ASN A 80 9.66 -2.57 16.43
C ASN A 80 9.71 -1.03 16.32
N VAL A 81 9.66 -0.51 15.08
CA VAL A 81 9.69 0.92 14.79
C VAL A 81 8.41 1.36 14.12
N LYS A 82 7.77 2.39 14.68
CA LYS A 82 6.61 3.06 14.09
C LYS A 82 7.10 4.08 13.06
N THR A 83 6.73 3.91 11.79
CA THR A 83 7.03 4.93 10.77
C THR A 83 6.12 6.14 10.93
N VAL A 84 6.61 7.31 10.52
CA VAL A 84 5.78 8.51 10.40
C VAL A 84 4.83 8.30 9.22
N LEU A 85 3.54 8.55 9.45
CA LEU A 85 2.50 8.48 8.42
C LEU A 85 2.06 9.90 8.08
N PRO A 86 1.80 10.23 6.80
CA PRO A 86 1.17 11.50 6.45
C PRO A 86 -0.22 11.61 7.09
N ASP A 87 -0.52 12.74 7.73
CA ASP A 87 -1.78 12.95 8.45
C ASP A 87 -3.02 12.69 7.58
N ILE A 88 -2.91 12.99 6.29
CA ILE A 88 -3.97 12.86 5.29
C ILE A 88 -4.41 11.41 5.01
N ILE A 89 -3.58 10.42 5.36
CA ILE A 89 -3.89 8.97 5.19
C ILE A 89 -3.69 8.16 6.48
N ALA A 90 -3.35 8.82 7.58
CA ALA A 90 -2.99 8.14 8.83
C ALA A 90 -4.16 7.27 9.35
N ASN A 91 -5.40 7.72 9.18
CA ASN A 91 -6.59 7.00 9.59
C ASN A 91 -6.82 5.75 8.73
N GLU A 92 -6.69 5.87 7.42
CA GLU A 92 -6.90 4.82 6.42
C GLU A 92 -5.87 3.69 6.59
N VAL A 93 -4.60 4.07 6.79
CA VAL A 93 -3.52 3.14 7.11
C VAL A 93 -3.78 2.40 8.42
N THR A 94 -4.24 3.12 9.45
CA THR A 94 -4.55 2.53 10.76
C THR A 94 -5.73 1.56 10.68
N ILE A 95 -6.78 1.88 9.94
CA ILE A 95 -7.95 1.00 9.73
C ILE A 95 -7.56 -0.28 8.99
N LYS A 96 -6.74 -0.20 7.94
CA LYS A 96 -6.23 -1.39 7.23
C LYS A 96 -5.38 -2.29 8.14
N HIS A 97 -4.61 -1.70 9.05
CA HIS A 97 -3.85 -2.46 10.05
C HIS A 97 -4.78 -3.22 11.01
N ILE A 98 -5.90 -2.63 11.43
CA ILE A 98 -6.87 -3.24 12.35
C ILE A 98 -7.67 -4.37 11.67
N LYS A 99 -8.14 -4.18 10.43
CA LYS A 99 -8.95 -5.20 9.74
C LYS A 99 -8.18 -6.51 9.49
N LYS A 100 -6.88 -6.47 9.20
CA LYS A 100 -6.06 -7.70 9.07
C LYS A 100 -5.77 -8.42 10.41
N ARG A 101 -6.10 -7.82 11.56
CA ARG A 101 -6.01 -8.46 12.89
C ARG A 101 -7.30 -9.17 13.31
N GLY A 102 -8.43 -8.88 12.67
CA GLY A 102 -9.76 -9.39 13.03
C GLY A 102 -10.06 -10.84 12.61
N ASP A 103 -9.27 -11.44 11.72
CA ASP A 103 -9.52 -12.79 11.20
C ASP A 103 -8.77 -13.91 11.97
N LYS A 104 -8.40 -13.65 13.23
CA LYS A 104 -7.86 -14.66 14.15
C LYS A 104 -8.59 -14.61 15.49
N LEU A 105 -9.81 -15.11 15.52
CA LEU A 105 -10.43 -15.71 16.71
C LEU A 105 -11.09 -17.03 16.29
#